data_AF-A0A3N5VMT2-F1
#
_entry.id   AF-A0A3N5VMT2-F1
#
_cell.length_a   1.000
_cell.length_b   1.000
_cell.length_c   1.000
_cell.angle_alpha   90.00
_cell.angle_beta   90.00
_cell.angle_gamma   90.00
#
_symmetry.space_group_name_H-M   'P 1'
#
loop_
_entity.id
_entity.type
_entity.pdbx_description
1 polymer ?
#
loop_
_entity_poly.entity_id
_entity_poly.type
_entity_poly.pdbx_seq_one_letter_code
_entity_poly.pdbx_strand_id
1 'polypeptide(L)'
;MALETAFRRFSLLPGFIQTGNGEPRKAHWLGDKRKQSTTPQQDQGQHGQDDRPPGPRDTRGYRDLASLTIGEVDEVYNYFKHQLIPSPAEAWIAKNYFCQIPLQRRGAERPPVAFGRLKTCYPADGYVNNIEELEMYFPRRQAPPDLLHIRFDDISLQKLTQSYCVGLKLYVTEEEMADFSRSENIFIEKGFAPLYETGYIDLLDVSEQNHSTLPWFYVMGSGWFASIPDSVRGEVGEQLRNLVRWQKVIFNYHPRRYSLQYRSLNEELDFQYGFTEHYLVAPQDTEQVLRKVEEQFGEMFMRGMD
;
A
#
# COMPACT_ATOMS: atom_id res chain seq x y z
N MET A 1 -16.40 -19.41 17.48
CA MET A 1 -15.05 -19.90 17.83
C MET A 1 -14.34 -20.11 16.50
N ALA A 2 -13.17 -19.54 16.18
CA ALA A 2 -12.19 -18.84 16.99
C ALA A 2 -11.60 -17.68 16.18
N LEU A 3 -11.52 -16.50 16.79
CA LEU A 3 -10.80 -15.32 16.30
C LEU A 3 -9.28 -15.49 16.55
N GLU A 4 -8.79 -16.74 16.53
CA GLU A 4 -7.45 -17.15 16.98
C GLU A 4 -6.50 -17.48 15.83
N THR A 5 -6.96 -17.45 14.57
CA THR A 5 -6.14 -17.89 13.43
C THR A 5 -5.19 -16.80 12.91
N ALA A 6 -5.42 -15.52 13.21
CA ALA A 6 -4.65 -14.41 12.63
C ALA A 6 -3.34 -14.05 13.37
N PHE A 7 -3.09 -14.57 14.57
CA PHE A 7 -1.96 -14.14 15.41
C PHE A 7 -0.82 -15.16 15.58
N ARG A 8 -0.92 -16.35 14.98
CA ARG A 8 -0.01 -17.47 15.32
C ARG A 8 1.31 -17.58 14.54
N ARG A 9 1.74 -16.62 13.72
CA ARG A 9 3.01 -16.74 12.97
C ARG A 9 3.85 -15.45 12.79
N PHE A 10 3.90 -14.56 13.78
CA PHE A 10 4.94 -13.51 13.82
C PHE A 10 6.09 -13.81 14.80
N SER A 11 6.19 -15.05 15.29
CA SER A 11 7.09 -15.46 16.37
C SER A 11 8.53 -15.80 15.96
N LEU A 12 8.98 -15.47 14.74
CA LEU A 12 10.36 -15.72 14.33
C LEU A 12 10.92 -14.53 13.55
N LEU A 13 11.31 -13.48 14.27
CA LEU A 13 12.40 -12.60 13.86
C LEU A 13 13.72 -13.15 14.40
N PRO A 14 14.50 -13.96 13.65
CA PRO A 14 15.90 -14.14 13.96
C PRO A 14 16.72 -13.10 13.19
N GLY A 15 17.50 -12.30 13.93
CA GLY A 15 18.65 -11.60 13.38
C GLY A 15 18.46 -10.11 13.16
N PHE A 16 18.57 -9.37 14.27
CA PHE A 16 19.26 -8.09 14.34
C PHE A 16 20.10 -7.76 13.09
N ILE A 17 19.83 -6.58 12.54
CA ILE A 17 20.74 -5.87 11.64
C ILE A 17 22.05 -5.65 12.42
N GLN A 18 22.96 -6.62 12.36
CA GLN A 18 24.37 -6.37 12.60
C GLN A 18 24.85 -5.57 11.40
N THR A 19 24.94 -4.25 11.59
CA THR A 19 25.69 -3.36 10.70
C THR A 19 27.15 -3.81 10.69
N GLY A 20 27.49 -4.72 9.78
CA GLY A 20 28.86 -4.99 9.40
C GLY A 20 29.41 -3.78 8.65
N ASN A 21 30.24 -3.00 9.35
CA ASN A 21 31.09 -1.92 8.84
C ASN A 21 30.39 -0.58 8.50
N GLY A 22 29.91 0.11 9.53
CA GLY A 22 30.62 1.30 10.03
C GLY A 22 30.86 2.53 9.14
N GLU A 23 30.28 2.67 7.93
CA GLU A 23 30.27 3.95 7.21
C GLU A 23 28.94 4.16 6.46
N PRO A 24 28.17 5.23 6.74
CA PRO A 24 27.02 5.57 5.92
C PRO A 24 27.50 6.02 4.54
N ARG A 25 27.07 5.31 3.49
CA ARG A 25 27.23 5.77 2.11
C ARG A 25 26.55 7.14 1.97
N LYS A 26 27.35 8.19 1.74
CA LYS A 26 26.88 9.55 1.46
C LYS A 26 25.93 9.50 0.25
N ALA A 27 24.64 9.70 0.48
CA ALA A 27 23.71 10.01 -0.60
C ALA A 27 23.98 11.44 -1.08
N HIS A 28 24.35 11.59 -2.34
CA HIS A 28 24.54 12.90 -2.95
C HIS A 28 23.18 13.58 -3.16
N TRP A 29 22.97 14.71 -2.50
CA TRP A 29 21.90 15.66 -2.78
C TRP A 29 22.05 16.18 -4.22
N LEU A 30 21.13 15.81 -5.12
CA LEU A 30 20.96 16.48 -6.41
C LEU A 30 19.87 17.54 -6.27
N GLY A 31 20.25 18.67 -5.70
CA GLY A 31 19.44 19.87 -5.65
C GLY A 31 20.27 21.07 -6.05
N ASP A 32 20.54 21.24 -7.35
CA ASP A 32 21.02 22.53 -7.84
C ASP A 32 20.70 22.75 -9.32
N LYS A 33 19.74 23.65 -9.59
CA LYS A 33 19.80 24.62 -10.69
C LYS A 33 19.03 25.87 -10.28
N ARG A 34 19.74 26.82 -9.66
CA ARG A 34 19.30 28.21 -9.61
C ARG A 34 19.50 28.92 -10.96
N LYS A 35 18.38 29.48 -11.43
CA LYS A 35 18.19 30.78 -12.11
C LYS A 35 18.49 30.88 -13.62
N GLN A 36 17.42 31.13 -14.37
CA GLN A 36 17.28 32.39 -15.10
C GLN A 36 15.82 32.85 -15.07
N SER A 37 15.65 34.09 -14.65
CA SER A 37 14.41 34.86 -14.52
C SER A 37 14.07 35.56 -15.82
N THR A 38 12.81 35.50 -16.26
CA THR A 38 12.14 36.56 -17.03
C THR A 38 10.62 36.45 -16.83
N THR A 39 10.02 37.60 -16.49
CA THR A 39 8.62 37.87 -16.14
C THR A 39 7.75 38.11 -17.41
N PRO A 40 6.45 38.46 -17.31
CA PRO A 40 5.27 37.59 -17.23
C PRO A 40 4.35 37.72 -18.47
N GLN A 41 3.40 36.79 -18.68
CA GLN A 41 2.24 37.07 -19.53
C GLN A 41 0.96 36.50 -18.95
N GLN A 42 -0.01 37.39 -18.77
CA GLN A 42 -1.41 37.13 -18.42
C GLN A 42 -2.04 36.22 -19.47
N ASP A 43 -2.92 35.32 -19.04
CA ASP A 43 -4.19 35.18 -19.74
C ASP A 43 -5.31 34.80 -18.78
N GLN A 44 -6.43 35.52 -18.94
CA GLN A 44 -7.69 35.29 -18.26
C GLN A 44 -8.47 34.17 -18.96
N GLY A 45 -9.11 33.31 -18.17
CA GLY A 45 -10.15 32.41 -18.64
C GLY A 45 -10.89 31.76 -17.48
N GLN A 46 -12.04 32.32 -17.10
CA GLN A 46 -13.01 31.75 -16.16
C GLN A 46 -13.84 30.65 -16.84
N HIS A 47 -14.03 29.50 -16.19
CA HIS A 47 -15.34 28.97 -15.77
C HIS A 47 -15.22 27.53 -15.21
N GLY A 48 -15.85 27.30 -14.05
CA GLY A 48 -16.08 25.97 -13.45
C GLY A 48 -15.97 26.00 -11.92
N GLN A 49 -17.10 26.02 -11.22
CA GLN A 49 -17.21 25.99 -9.75
C GLN A 49 -16.99 24.58 -9.18
N ASP A 50 -16.54 24.58 -7.92
CA ASP A 50 -16.30 23.48 -6.96
C ASP A 50 -15.02 22.64 -7.14
N ASP A 51 -13.91 23.10 -6.53
CA ASP A 51 -13.41 22.54 -5.27
C ASP A 51 -12.20 23.37 -4.77
N ARG A 52 -12.03 23.44 -3.44
CA ARG A 52 -11.13 24.39 -2.74
C ARG A 52 -9.74 24.49 -3.40
N PRO A 53 -9.16 25.71 -3.51
CA PRO A 53 -7.84 25.86 -4.08
C PRO A 53 -6.82 25.07 -3.24
N PRO A 54 -5.85 24.39 -3.87
CA PRO A 54 -4.76 23.79 -3.12
C PRO A 54 -4.10 24.88 -2.27
N GLY A 55 -3.96 24.61 -0.96
CA GLY A 55 -3.31 25.53 -0.04
C GLY A 55 -1.93 25.95 -0.55
N PRO A 56 -1.41 27.11 -0.12
CA PRO A 56 -0.16 27.66 -0.63
C PRO A 56 0.95 26.61 -0.53
N ARG A 57 1.51 26.24 -1.69
CA ARG A 57 2.67 25.35 -1.79
C ARG A 57 3.94 26.18 -1.62
N ASP A 58 4.89 25.71 -0.83
CA ASP A 58 6.22 26.32 -0.78
C ASP A 58 6.91 26.18 -2.15
N THR A 59 7.95 26.96 -2.39
CA THR A 59 8.87 26.92 -3.54
C THR A 59 9.40 25.54 -3.92
N ARG A 60 9.31 24.56 -3.01
CA ARG A 60 9.68 23.14 -3.23
C ARG A 60 8.49 22.22 -3.55
N GLY A 61 7.27 22.74 -3.62
CA GLY A 61 6.04 22.00 -3.92
C GLY A 61 5.35 21.35 -2.73
N TYR A 62 5.83 21.57 -1.50
CA TYR A 62 5.22 21.01 -0.28
C TYR A 62 3.93 21.74 0.09
N ARG A 63 2.90 20.98 0.46
CA ARG A 63 1.69 21.52 1.10
C ARG A 63 1.99 21.84 2.55
N ASP A 64 1.60 23.04 2.99
CA ASP A 64 1.75 23.45 4.39
C ASP A 64 0.90 22.57 5.32
N LEU A 65 1.50 22.09 6.41
CA LEU A 65 0.83 21.28 7.43
C LEU A 65 -0.28 22.06 8.14
N ALA A 66 -0.19 23.39 8.24
CA ALA A 66 -1.28 24.22 8.79
C ALA A 66 -2.50 24.30 7.86
N SER A 67 -2.33 23.98 6.56
CA SER A 67 -3.44 23.97 5.59
C SER A 67 -4.25 22.67 5.58
N LEU A 68 -3.80 21.63 6.30
CA LEU A 68 -4.52 20.37 6.43
C LEU A 68 -5.66 20.54 7.43
N THR A 69 -6.86 20.10 7.08
CA THR A 69 -7.97 20.09 8.03
C THR A 69 -8.10 18.73 8.73
N ILE A 70 -8.67 18.72 9.94
CA ILE A 70 -8.98 17.46 10.65
C ILE A 70 -9.87 16.56 9.80
N GLY A 71 -10.88 17.14 9.14
CA GLY A 71 -11.80 16.41 8.25
C GLY A 71 -11.09 15.72 7.08
N GLU A 72 -10.13 16.39 6.43
CA GLU A 72 -9.34 15.75 5.35
C GLU A 72 -8.51 14.57 5.85
N VAL A 73 -7.88 14.70 7.03
CA VAL A 73 -7.08 13.61 7.61
C VAL A 73 -7.97 12.41 7.95
N ASP A 74 -9.11 12.67 8.59
CA ASP A 74 -10.06 11.63 8.98
C ASP A 74 -10.68 10.94 7.77
N GLU A 75 -11.06 11.69 6.73
CA GLU A 75 -11.61 11.12 5.49
C GLU A 75 -10.61 10.18 4.82
N VAL A 76 -9.37 10.64 4.64
CA VAL A 76 -8.32 9.85 3.99
C VAL A 76 -7.95 8.63 4.83
N TYR A 77 -7.82 8.76 6.14
CA TYR A 77 -7.57 7.61 7.01
C TYR A 77 -8.70 6.58 6.91
N ASN A 78 -9.96 7.03 6.96
CA ASN A 78 -11.12 6.13 6.87
C ASN A 78 -11.22 5.42 5.53
N TYR A 79 -10.75 6.03 4.44
CA TYR A 79 -10.68 5.39 3.13
C TYR A 79 -9.62 4.27 3.11
N PHE A 80 -8.43 4.50 3.67
CA PHE A 80 -7.32 3.53 3.64
C PHE A 80 -7.37 2.48 4.77
N LYS A 81 -8.00 2.74 5.91
CA LYS A 81 -7.87 1.89 7.12
C LYS A 81 -8.16 0.40 6.91
N HIS A 82 -9.07 0.07 5.99
CA HIS A 82 -9.45 -1.31 5.66
C HIS A 82 -8.42 -2.05 4.80
N GLN A 83 -7.49 -1.30 4.23
CA GLN A 83 -6.43 -1.76 3.35
C GLN A 83 -5.09 -1.88 4.09
N LEU A 84 -5.06 -1.42 5.35
CA LEU A 84 -3.86 -1.25 6.14
C LEU A 84 -3.80 -2.26 7.28
N ILE A 85 -2.65 -2.90 7.40
CA ILE A 85 -2.31 -3.84 8.47
C ILE A 85 -1.28 -3.17 9.36
N PRO A 86 -1.53 -3.07 10.68
CA PRO A 86 -0.54 -2.51 11.60
C PRO A 86 0.81 -3.20 11.45
N SER A 87 1.86 -2.39 11.37
CA SER A 87 3.24 -2.86 11.41
C SER A 87 3.48 -3.58 12.74
N PRO A 88 4.22 -4.71 12.75
CA PRO A 88 4.59 -5.38 13.99
C PRO A 88 5.55 -4.54 14.86
N ALA A 89 6.28 -3.59 14.25
CA ALA A 89 7.17 -2.68 14.94
C ALA A 89 6.47 -1.34 15.18
N GLU A 90 6.00 -1.13 16.41
CA GLU A 90 5.38 0.14 16.82
C GLU A 90 6.36 1.31 16.64
N ALA A 91 5.84 2.46 16.21
CA ALA A 91 6.60 3.68 15.95
C ALA A 91 7.77 3.54 14.96
N TRP A 92 7.87 2.43 14.23
CA TRP A 92 8.83 2.23 13.15
C TRP A 92 8.37 2.97 11.90
N ILE A 93 9.22 3.84 11.37
CA ILE A 93 9.00 4.61 10.15
C ILE A 93 9.92 4.03 9.08
N ALA A 94 9.35 3.61 7.95
CA ALA A 94 10.12 3.14 6.81
C ALA A 94 9.47 3.55 5.49
N LYS A 95 10.29 3.65 4.44
CA LYS A 95 9.80 3.98 3.09
C LYS A 95 8.63 3.06 2.69
N ASN A 96 7.62 3.64 2.03
CA ASN A 96 6.37 2.98 1.61
C ASN A 96 5.37 2.65 2.73
N TYR A 97 5.72 2.76 4.00
CA TYR A 97 4.77 2.54 5.08
C TYR A 97 3.77 3.69 5.14
N PHE A 98 2.53 3.38 5.47
CA PHE A 98 1.59 4.41 5.91
C PHE A 98 1.85 4.73 7.36
N CYS A 99 1.93 6.00 7.70
CA CYS A 99 2.21 6.45 9.05
C CYS A 99 1.12 7.42 9.50
N GLN A 100 0.68 7.26 10.74
CA GLN A 100 -0.12 8.23 11.47
C GLN A 100 0.79 8.90 12.50
N ILE A 101 1.18 10.14 12.22
CA ILE A 101 2.20 10.88 12.97
C ILE A 101 1.50 11.95 13.82
N PRO A 102 1.56 11.84 15.15
CA PRO A 102 1.06 12.88 16.04
C PRO A 102 1.85 14.18 15.86
N LEU A 103 1.15 15.29 15.71
CA LEU A 103 1.76 16.60 15.53
C LEU A 103 1.71 17.43 16.81
N GLN A 104 2.73 18.26 17.03
CA GLN A 104 2.69 19.31 18.04
C GLN A 104 1.61 20.32 17.69
N ARG A 105 0.83 20.71 18.70
CA ARG A 105 -0.15 21.79 18.53
C ARG A 105 0.59 23.10 18.25
N ARG A 106 0.32 23.69 17.09
CA ARG A 106 0.72 25.06 16.74
C ARG A 106 -0.53 25.81 16.29
N GLY A 107 -1.12 26.59 17.19
CA GLY A 107 -2.37 27.31 16.95
C GLY A 107 -3.59 26.39 16.81
N ALA A 108 -4.72 26.98 16.41
CA ALA A 108 -6.00 26.27 16.22
C ALA A 108 -6.15 25.60 14.85
N GLU A 109 -5.27 25.92 13.90
CA GLU A 109 -5.44 25.57 12.48
C GLU A 109 -4.76 24.24 12.10
N ARG A 110 -3.71 23.82 12.81
CA ARG A 110 -2.99 22.57 12.50
C ARG A 110 -3.73 21.35 13.06
N PRO A 111 -3.94 20.27 12.27
CA PRO A 111 -4.56 19.06 12.78
C PRO A 111 -3.60 18.37 13.79
N PRO A 112 -4.15 17.63 14.77
CA PRO A 112 -3.34 16.99 15.80
C PRO A 112 -2.52 15.80 15.28
N VAL A 113 -2.75 15.37 14.04
CA VAL A 113 -2.18 14.19 13.39
C VAL A 113 -2.01 14.48 11.90
N ALA A 114 -0.91 14.01 11.31
CA ALA A 114 -0.80 13.81 9.87
C ALA A 114 -0.86 12.31 9.55
N PHE A 115 -1.46 11.98 8.40
CA PHE A 115 -1.53 10.61 7.91
C PHE A 115 -1.07 10.55 6.45
N GLY A 116 -0.31 9.54 6.08
CA GLY A 116 0.10 9.36 4.70
C GLY A 116 1.17 8.31 4.49
N ARG A 117 1.59 8.13 3.24
CA ARG A 117 2.59 7.14 2.83
C ARG A 117 3.98 7.76 2.83
N LEU A 118 4.92 7.16 3.56
CA LEU A 118 6.28 7.67 3.64
C LEU A 118 6.99 7.57 2.29
N LYS A 119 7.53 8.70 1.82
CA LYS A 119 8.34 8.79 0.62
C LYS A 119 9.81 8.63 0.95
N THR A 120 10.29 9.40 1.92
CA THR A 120 11.67 9.41 2.42
C THR A 120 11.69 9.86 3.88
N CYS A 121 12.71 9.46 4.63
CA CYS A 121 13.02 9.98 5.96
C CYS A 121 14.54 10.09 6.14
N TYR A 122 14.97 10.95 7.05
CA TYR A 122 16.36 11.13 7.43
C TYR A 122 16.52 11.10 8.94
N PRO A 123 17.48 10.32 9.48
CA PRO A 123 18.20 9.21 8.84
C PRO A 123 17.26 8.14 8.24
N ALA A 124 17.76 7.35 7.29
CA ALA A 124 16.92 6.40 6.55
C ALA A 124 16.43 5.25 7.43
N ASP A 125 15.10 5.07 7.46
CA ASP A 125 14.31 4.06 8.19
C ASP A 125 14.66 3.91 9.69
N GLY A 126 13.66 3.85 10.56
CA GLY A 126 13.93 3.71 11.99
C GLY A 126 12.78 4.07 12.90
N TYR A 127 13.04 4.07 14.21
CA TYR A 127 12.08 4.59 15.18
C TYR A 127 11.91 6.10 15.02
N VAL A 128 10.67 6.58 15.12
CA VAL A 128 10.32 8.00 14.98
C VAL A 128 11.20 8.96 15.80
N ASN A 129 11.64 8.53 16.99
CA ASN A 129 12.48 9.33 17.88
C ASN A 129 13.87 9.64 17.30
N ASN A 130 14.31 8.87 16.30
CA ASN A 130 15.60 9.02 15.65
C ASN A 130 15.49 9.75 14.30
N ILE A 131 14.28 10.12 13.87
CA ILE A 131 14.03 10.77 12.57
C ILE A 131 14.07 12.29 12.74
N GLU A 132 14.95 12.96 12.00
CA GLU A 132 15.08 14.42 11.98
C GLU A 132 14.05 15.08 11.06
N GLU A 133 13.82 14.48 9.90
CA GLU A 133 12.82 14.96 8.93
C GLU A 133 12.27 13.83 8.07
N LEU A 134 11.07 14.05 7.53
CA LEU A 134 10.40 13.12 6.64
C LEU A 134 9.61 13.83 5.54
N GLU A 135 9.58 13.20 4.37
CA GLU A 135 8.65 13.51 3.30
C GLU A 135 7.56 12.43 3.23
N MET A 136 6.30 12.86 3.21
CA MET A 136 5.16 11.96 3.19
C MET A 136 4.17 12.38 2.12
N TYR A 137 3.67 11.40 1.37
CA TYR A 137 2.55 11.60 0.48
C TYR A 137 1.26 11.61 1.28
N PHE A 138 0.57 12.75 1.31
CA PHE A 138 -0.80 12.87 1.78
C PHE A 138 -1.75 12.41 0.68
N PRO A 139 -2.44 11.27 0.84
CA PRO A 139 -3.27 10.70 -0.22
C PRO A 139 -4.44 11.62 -0.59
N ARG A 140 -4.87 11.54 -1.86
CA ARG A 140 -6.06 12.20 -2.39
C ARG A 140 -6.90 11.17 -3.13
N ARG A 141 -8.22 11.30 -3.05
CA ARG A 141 -9.14 10.37 -3.70
C ARG A 141 -9.11 10.51 -5.22
N GLN A 142 -9.21 11.73 -5.75
CA GLN A 142 -9.39 11.97 -7.20
C GLN A 142 -8.23 12.74 -7.83
N ALA A 143 -7.08 12.74 -7.17
CA ALA A 143 -5.90 13.48 -7.62
C ALA A 143 -4.62 12.79 -7.13
N PRO A 144 -3.46 13.16 -7.71
CA PRO A 144 -2.17 12.78 -7.14
C PRO A 144 -2.04 13.25 -5.69
N PRO A 145 -1.27 12.53 -4.85
CA PRO A 145 -1.08 12.90 -3.46
C PRO A 145 -0.34 14.24 -3.33
N ASP A 146 -0.68 15.00 -2.28
CA ASP A 146 0.11 16.17 -1.90
C ASP A 146 1.39 15.70 -1.19
N LEU A 147 2.46 16.48 -1.32
CA LEU A 147 3.72 16.19 -0.63
C LEU A 147 3.80 17.01 0.66
N LEU A 148 3.98 16.35 1.79
CA LEU A 148 4.19 16.97 3.10
C LEU A 148 5.66 16.87 3.50
N HIS A 149 6.17 17.91 4.13
CA HIS A 149 7.46 17.89 4.82
C HIS A 149 7.21 18.06 6.32
N ILE A 150 7.63 17.07 7.13
CA ILE A 150 7.46 17.08 8.58
C ILE A 150 8.85 17.04 9.22
N ARG A 151 9.15 18.01 10.08
CA ARG A 151 10.38 18.03 10.86
C ARG A 151 10.16 17.40 12.23
N PHE A 152 11.22 16.96 12.88
CA PHE A 152 11.15 16.43 14.24
C PHE A 152 10.42 17.37 15.22
N ASP A 153 10.69 18.67 15.14
CA ASP A 153 10.04 19.70 15.98
C ASP A 153 8.52 19.85 15.72
N ASP A 154 8.01 19.25 14.66
CA ASP A 154 6.58 19.19 14.38
C ASP A 154 5.91 17.97 15.01
N ILE A 155 6.67 16.97 15.44
CA ILE A 155 6.16 15.69 15.95
C ILE A 155 5.92 15.77 17.45
N SER A 156 4.77 15.28 17.89
CA SER A 156 4.44 15.14 19.32
C SER A 156 4.84 13.75 19.82
N LEU A 157 5.93 13.68 20.58
CA LEU A 157 6.42 12.43 21.17
C LEU A 157 5.61 11.94 22.39
N GLN A 158 4.61 12.72 22.82
CA GLN A 158 3.71 12.34 23.92
C GLN A 158 2.67 11.29 23.49
N LYS A 159 2.48 11.12 22.18
CA LYS A 159 1.55 10.17 21.58
C LYS A 159 2.33 9.21 20.70
N LEU A 160 1.81 7.98 20.59
CA LEU A 160 2.45 6.95 19.78
C LEU A 160 2.20 7.19 18.28
N THR A 161 3.27 7.12 17.50
CA THR A 161 3.20 7.00 16.05
C THR A 161 2.75 5.60 15.69
N GLN A 162 1.79 5.49 14.78
CA GLN A 162 1.32 4.21 14.24
C GLN A 162 1.78 4.06 12.81
N SER A 163 2.18 2.86 12.44
CA SER A 163 2.70 2.54 11.12
C SER A 163 2.00 1.32 10.57
N TYR A 164 1.82 1.28 9.25
CA TYR A 164 1.01 0.28 8.58
C TYR A 164 1.63 -0.13 7.24
N CYS A 165 1.43 -1.40 6.90
CA CYS A 165 1.66 -1.95 5.58
C CYS A 165 0.32 -2.10 4.83
N VAL A 166 0.35 -2.12 3.51
CA VAL A 166 -0.81 -2.47 2.69
C VAL A 166 -1.04 -3.98 2.74
N GLY A 167 -2.26 -4.40 3.06
CA GLY A 167 -2.64 -5.81 3.12
C GLY A 167 -2.70 -6.45 1.72
N LEU A 168 -2.12 -7.64 1.59
CA LEU A 168 -2.16 -8.47 0.39
C LEU A 168 -2.78 -9.80 0.78
N LYS A 169 -4.01 -10.11 0.31
CA LYS A 169 -4.70 -11.36 0.69
C LYS A 169 -4.24 -12.50 -0.23
N LEU A 170 -3.66 -13.55 0.34
CA LEU A 170 -3.06 -14.68 -0.41
C LEU A 170 -3.93 -15.92 -0.21
N TYR A 171 -4.56 -16.39 -1.28
CA TYR A 171 -5.20 -17.70 -1.32
C TYR A 171 -4.26 -18.68 -2.01
N VAL A 172 -3.57 -19.49 -1.21
CA VAL A 172 -2.44 -20.32 -1.66
C VAL A 172 -2.46 -21.68 -0.97
N THR A 173 -1.91 -22.70 -1.64
CA THR A 173 -1.63 -24.01 -1.01
C THR A 173 -0.51 -23.90 0.02
N GLU A 174 -0.30 -24.95 0.83
CA GLU A 174 0.84 -24.99 1.76
C GLU A 174 2.20 -24.91 1.04
N GLU A 175 2.30 -25.49 -0.16
CA GLU A 175 3.52 -25.44 -0.98
C GLU A 175 3.78 -24.03 -1.50
N GLU A 176 2.76 -23.38 -2.07
CA GLU A 176 2.85 -21.98 -2.52
C GLU A 176 3.11 -21.03 -1.34
N MET A 177 2.46 -21.24 -0.19
CA MET A 177 2.74 -20.48 1.04
C MET A 177 4.22 -20.56 1.43
N ALA A 178 4.83 -21.75 1.32
CA ALA A 178 6.25 -21.93 1.60
C ALA A 178 7.17 -21.14 0.66
N ASP A 179 6.73 -20.84 -0.57
CA ASP A 179 7.45 -19.94 -1.47
C ASP A 179 7.43 -18.51 -0.91
N PHE A 180 6.25 -18.02 -0.51
CA PHE A 180 6.09 -16.65 0.01
C PHE A 180 6.74 -16.45 1.38
N SER A 181 6.68 -17.43 2.28
CA SER A 181 7.29 -17.29 3.62
C SER A 181 8.80 -17.05 3.56
N ARG A 182 9.49 -17.50 2.51
CA ARG A 182 10.93 -17.22 2.30
C ARG A 182 11.20 -15.76 1.90
N SER A 183 10.21 -15.07 1.36
CA SER A 183 10.30 -13.70 0.87
C SER A 183 9.46 -12.71 1.69
N GLU A 184 8.78 -13.15 2.75
CA GLU A 184 7.83 -12.36 3.53
C GLU A 184 8.45 -11.06 4.06
N ASN A 185 9.68 -11.13 4.56
CA ASN A 185 10.41 -9.94 5.03
C ASN A 185 10.58 -8.89 3.93
N ILE A 186 10.81 -9.31 2.69
CA ILE A 186 10.98 -8.38 1.57
C ILE A 186 9.64 -7.69 1.25
N PHE A 187 8.52 -8.40 1.31
CA PHE A 187 7.19 -7.77 1.17
C PHE A 187 6.98 -6.70 2.25
N ILE A 188 7.30 -7.03 3.50
CA ILE A 188 7.16 -6.12 4.65
C ILE A 188 8.08 -4.91 4.49
N GLU A 189 9.35 -5.10 4.10
CA GLU A 189 10.29 -4.00 3.80
C GLU A 189 9.79 -3.08 2.69
N LYS A 190 9.01 -3.62 1.73
CA LYS A 190 8.38 -2.83 0.67
C LYS A 190 7.06 -2.18 1.07
N GLY A 191 6.58 -2.42 2.30
CA GLY A 191 5.33 -1.87 2.83
C GLY A 191 4.09 -2.71 2.51
N PHE A 192 4.24 -4.01 2.24
CA PHE A 192 3.13 -4.94 2.01
C PHE A 192 3.11 -6.04 3.06
N ALA A 193 1.93 -6.36 3.58
CA ALA A 193 1.71 -7.43 4.55
C ALA A 193 0.98 -8.59 3.88
N PRO A 194 1.65 -9.74 3.63
CA PRO A 194 0.98 -10.96 3.19
C PRO A 194 0.01 -11.47 4.26
N LEU A 195 -1.23 -11.77 3.86
CA LEU A 195 -2.30 -12.31 4.70
C LEU A 195 -2.75 -13.65 4.12
N TYR A 196 -2.25 -14.74 4.69
CA TYR A 196 -2.47 -16.08 4.16
C TYR A 196 -3.84 -16.63 4.52
N GLU A 197 -4.55 -17.13 3.51
CA GLU A 197 -5.75 -17.94 3.63
C GLU A 197 -5.57 -19.23 2.82
N THR A 198 -6.08 -20.33 3.36
CA THR A 198 -6.05 -21.64 2.67
C THR A 198 -7.45 -22.11 2.30
N GLY A 199 -8.48 -21.67 3.02
CA GLY A 199 -9.88 -22.01 2.76
C GLY A 199 -10.52 -21.13 1.69
N TYR A 200 -11.55 -21.66 1.02
CA TYR A 200 -12.37 -20.90 0.07
C TYR A 200 -13.64 -20.30 0.71
N ILE A 201 -13.99 -20.67 1.95
CA ILE A 201 -15.21 -20.22 2.63
C ILE A 201 -15.20 -18.70 2.81
N ASP A 202 -14.09 -18.14 3.30
CA ASP A 202 -13.96 -16.69 3.53
C ASP A 202 -14.03 -15.87 2.22
N LEU A 203 -13.73 -16.50 1.08
CA LEU A 203 -13.92 -15.88 -0.23
C LEU A 203 -15.39 -15.84 -0.64
N LEU A 204 -16.13 -16.93 -0.38
CA LEU A 204 -17.56 -17.03 -0.67
C LEU A 204 -18.41 -16.10 0.21
N ASP A 205 -17.93 -15.75 1.40
CA ASP A 205 -18.60 -14.79 2.30
C ASP A 205 -18.44 -13.32 1.86
N VAL A 206 -17.64 -13.05 0.82
CA VAL A 206 -17.51 -11.70 0.27
C VAL A 206 -18.77 -11.33 -0.53
N SER A 207 -19.26 -10.12 -0.32
CA SER A 207 -20.51 -9.63 -0.90
C SER A 207 -20.38 -8.19 -1.36
N GLU A 208 -21.36 -7.73 -2.14
CA GLU A 208 -21.48 -6.33 -2.53
C GLU A 208 -21.58 -5.39 -1.33
N GLN A 209 -22.04 -5.86 -0.16
CA GLN A 209 -22.10 -5.02 1.05
C GLN A 209 -20.76 -4.90 1.78
N ASN A 210 -19.87 -5.91 1.71
CA ASN A 210 -18.67 -5.95 2.55
C ASN A 210 -17.34 -5.81 1.79
N HIS A 211 -17.33 -5.99 0.46
CA HIS A 211 -16.08 -6.04 -0.30
C HIS A 211 -15.22 -4.77 -0.19
N SER A 212 -15.84 -3.60 0.00
CA SER A 212 -15.15 -2.31 0.17
C SER A 212 -14.29 -2.24 1.44
N THR A 213 -14.63 -3.04 2.45
CA THR A 213 -13.90 -3.15 3.73
C THR A 213 -12.81 -4.22 3.73
N LEU A 214 -12.61 -4.89 2.60
CA LEU A 214 -11.56 -5.90 2.40
C LEU A 214 -10.38 -5.32 1.61
N PRO A 215 -9.20 -5.94 1.70
CA PRO A 215 -8.03 -5.57 0.90
C PRO A 215 -8.35 -5.41 -0.59
N TRP A 216 -7.62 -4.54 -1.28
CA TRP A 216 -7.71 -4.35 -2.73
C TRP A 216 -6.95 -5.43 -3.49
N PHE A 217 -5.82 -5.88 -2.95
CA PHE A 217 -4.91 -6.78 -3.63
C PHE A 217 -5.08 -8.22 -3.17
N TYR A 218 -5.19 -9.11 -4.15
CA TYR A 218 -5.31 -10.54 -3.97
C TYR A 218 -4.25 -11.27 -4.78
N VAL A 219 -3.67 -12.31 -4.20
CA VAL A 219 -2.85 -13.27 -4.91
C VAL A 219 -3.55 -14.61 -4.82
N MET A 220 -3.88 -15.18 -5.97
CA MET A 220 -4.60 -16.43 -6.09
C MET A 220 -3.69 -17.47 -6.72
N GLY A 221 -3.31 -18.47 -5.92
CA GLY A 221 -2.49 -19.59 -6.34
C GLY A 221 -3.24 -20.49 -7.33
N SER A 222 -2.56 -20.90 -8.40
CA SER A 222 -3.15 -21.84 -9.35
C SER A 222 -3.33 -23.23 -8.72
N GLY A 223 -2.38 -23.63 -7.86
CA GLY A 223 -2.50 -24.86 -7.09
C GLY A 223 -3.66 -24.78 -6.10
N TRP A 224 -3.87 -23.61 -5.49
CA TRP A 224 -4.98 -23.40 -4.56
C TRP A 224 -6.33 -23.55 -5.26
N PHE A 225 -6.53 -22.89 -6.40
CA PHE A 225 -7.78 -23.00 -7.14
C PHE A 225 -8.03 -24.44 -7.63
N ALA A 226 -6.99 -25.13 -8.12
CA ALA A 226 -7.08 -26.53 -8.52
C ALA A 226 -7.44 -27.48 -7.34
N SER A 227 -7.08 -27.12 -6.11
CA SER A 227 -7.41 -27.89 -4.89
C SER A 227 -8.88 -27.78 -4.47
N ILE A 228 -9.62 -26.82 -5.02
CA ILE A 228 -11.03 -26.61 -4.67
C ILE A 228 -11.88 -27.76 -5.22
N PRO A 229 -12.79 -28.34 -4.41
CA PRO A 229 -13.66 -29.42 -4.88
C PRO A 229 -14.51 -29.01 -6.09
N ASP A 230 -14.65 -29.91 -7.07
CA ASP A 230 -15.40 -29.65 -8.30
C ASP A 230 -16.85 -29.21 -8.02
N SER A 231 -17.46 -29.68 -6.92
CA SER A 231 -18.82 -29.33 -6.52
C SER A 231 -19.04 -27.85 -6.20
N VAL A 232 -17.98 -27.12 -5.82
CA VAL A 232 -18.04 -25.70 -5.45
C VAL A 232 -17.11 -24.83 -6.31
N ARG A 233 -16.30 -25.42 -7.19
CA ARG A 233 -15.35 -24.66 -8.03
C ARG A 233 -16.05 -23.62 -8.90
N GLY A 234 -17.25 -23.91 -9.40
CA GLY A 234 -18.05 -22.96 -10.17
C GLY A 234 -18.43 -21.71 -9.37
N GLU A 235 -18.86 -21.88 -8.12
CA GLU A 235 -19.22 -20.79 -7.21
C GLU A 235 -18.00 -19.93 -6.88
N VAL A 236 -16.85 -20.56 -6.61
CA VAL A 236 -15.59 -19.84 -6.38
C VAL A 236 -15.16 -19.08 -7.63
N GLY A 237 -15.30 -19.68 -8.82
CA GLY A 237 -14.99 -19.03 -10.09
C GLY A 237 -15.84 -17.77 -10.33
N GLU A 238 -17.15 -17.85 -10.10
CA GLU A 238 -18.05 -16.67 -10.15
C GLU A 238 -17.65 -15.61 -9.13
N GLN A 239 -17.25 -16.03 -7.92
CA GLN A 239 -16.83 -15.09 -6.89
C GLN A 239 -15.53 -14.36 -7.24
N LEU A 240 -14.57 -15.03 -7.87
CA LEU A 240 -13.37 -14.39 -8.40
C LEU A 240 -13.71 -13.37 -9.51
N ARG A 241 -14.67 -13.69 -10.38
CA ARG A 241 -15.18 -12.73 -11.39
C ARG A 241 -15.86 -11.54 -10.72
N ASN A 242 -16.61 -11.73 -9.64
CA ASN A 242 -17.22 -10.64 -8.88
C ASN A 242 -16.18 -9.74 -8.24
N LEU A 243 -15.12 -10.29 -7.64
CA LEU A 243 -14.00 -9.47 -7.11
C LEU A 243 -13.41 -8.56 -8.19
N VAL A 244 -13.20 -9.09 -9.40
CA VAL A 244 -12.72 -8.31 -10.56
C VAL A 244 -13.71 -7.21 -10.95
N ARG A 245 -15.01 -7.52 -11.05
CA ARG A 245 -16.07 -6.53 -11.33
C ARG A 245 -16.13 -5.43 -10.26
N TRP A 246 -15.85 -5.78 -9.00
CA TRP A 246 -15.73 -4.86 -7.89
C TRP A 246 -14.35 -4.16 -7.80
N GLN A 247 -13.59 -4.17 -8.90
CA GLN A 247 -12.31 -3.48 -9.05
C GLN A 247 -11.24 -3.92 -8.06
N LYS A 248 -11.30 -5.17 -7.58
CA LYS A 248 -10.19 -5.78 -6.84
C LYS A 248 -9.08 -6.19 -7.82
N VAL A 249 -7.83 -6.02 -7.38
CA VAL A 249 -6.65 -6.38 -8.18
C VAL A 249 -6.24 -7.80 -7.84
N ILE A 250 -6.35 -8.71 -8.81
CA ILE A 250 -6.02 -10.12 -8.64
C ILE A 250 -4.78 -10.47 -9.45
N PHE A 251 -3.78 -11.05 -8.78
CA PHE A 251 -2.63 -11.68 -9.41
C PHE A 251 -2.78 -13.19 -9.34
N ASN A 252 -2.64 -13.87 -10.49
CA ASN A 252 -2.62 -15.33 -10.51
C ASN A 252 -1.20 -15.84 -10.28
N TYR A 253 -0.87 -16.21 -9.05
CA TYR A 253 0.42 -16.86 -8.80
C TYR A 253 0.44 -18.23 -9.49
N HIS A 254 1.26 -18.34 -10.53
CA HIS A 254 1.35 -19.52 -11.38
C HIS A 254 2.82 -19.90 -11.55
N PRO A 255 3.43 -20.52 -10.51
CA PRO A 255 4.84 -20.84 -10.53
C PRO A 255 5.15 -21.81 -11.67
N ARG A 256 6.34 -21.71 -12.26
CA ARG A 256 6.72 -22.49 -13.46
C ARG A 256 6.51 -23.99 -13.32
N ARG A 257 6.66 -24.52 -12.10
CA ARG A 257 6.44 -25.94 -11.78
C ARG A 257 5.02 -26.43 -12.08
N TYR A 258 4.04 -25.53 -12.15
CA TYR A 258 2.64 -25.83 -12.41
C TYR A 258 2.21 -25.70 -13.87
N SER A 259 3.06 -25.21 -14.75
CA SER A 259 2.74 -24.96 -16.17
C SER A 259 2.20 -26.15 -16.96
N LEU A 260 2.43 -27.38 -16.48
CA LEU A 260 1.91 -28.61 -17.09
C LEU A 260 0.88 -29.34 -16.22
N GLN A 261 0.67 -28.89 -14.98
CA GLN A 261 -0.16 -29.57 -13.98
C GLN A 261 -1.50 -28.88 -13.78
N TYR A 262 -1.49 -27.55 -13.76
CA TYR A 262 -2.68 -26.74 -13.52
C TYR A 262 -2.84 -25.74 -14.66
N ARG A 263 -4.10 -25.43 -14.97
CA ARG A 263 -4.41 -24.29 -15.83
C ARG A 263 -4.21 -22.99 -15.05
N SER A 264 -3.95 -21.92 -15.77
CA SER A 264 -3.95 -20.57 -15.17
C SER A 264 -5.37 -20.15 -14.81
N LEU A 265 -5.52 -19.21 -13.87
CA LEU A 265 -6.83 -18.66 -13.56
C LEU A 265 -7.47 -17.94 -14.75
N ASN A 266 -6.67 -17.38 -15.67
CA ASN A 266 -7.23 -16.80 -16.88
C ASN A 266 -7.93 -17.85 -17.74
N GLU A 267 -7.37 -19.06 -17.84
CA GLU A 267 -8.00 -20.16 -18.57
C GLU A 267 -9.21 -20.72 -17.82
N GLU A 268 -9.14 -20.85 -16.50
CA GLU A 268 -10.25 -21.35 -15.67
C GLU A 268 -11.43 -20.38 -15.60
N LEU A 269 -11.19 -19.07 -15.70
CA LEU A 269 -12.21 -18.02 -15.63
C LEU A 269 -12.66 -17.52 -17.00
N ASP A 270 -12.12 -18.07 -18.09
CA ASP A 270 -12.33 -17.66 -19.49
C ASP A 270 -11.91 -16.19 -19.77
N PHE A 271 -10.88 -15.70 -19.09
CA PHE A 271 -10.27 -14.40 -19.38
C PHE A 271 -9.28 -14.49 -20.54
N GLN A 272 -9.66 -13.92 -21.68
CA GLN A 272 -8.91 -13.98 -22.92
C GLN A 272 -8.13 -12.68 -23.14
N TYR A 273 -6.80 -12.81 -23.29
CA TYR A 273 -5.92 -11.66 -23.52
C TYR A 273 -6.35 -10.87 -24.77
N GLY A 274 -6.56 -9.55 -24.60
CA GLY A 274 -6.99 -8.66 -25.69
C GLY A 274 -8.47 -8.74 -26.05
N PHE A 275 -9.24 -9.65 -25.44
CA PHE A 275 -10.68 -9.81 -25.67
C PHE A 275 -11.52 -9.55 -24.43
N THR A 276 -11.01 -9.86 -23.25
CA THR A 276 -11.62 -9.50 -21.97
C THR A 276 -10.93 -8.28 -21.38
N GLU A 277 -11.72 -7.37 -20.84
CA GLU A 277 -11.23 -6.15 -20.15
C GLU A 277 -10.31 -6.49 -18.97
N HIS A 278 -10.49 -7.66 -18.35
CA HIS A 278 -9.86 -8.01 -17.06
C HIS A 278 -8.93 -9.23 -17.13
N TYR A 279 -7.92 -9.18 -18.00
CA TYR A 279 -6.88 -10.21 -18.02
C TYR A 279 -5.98 -10.14 -16.77
N LEU A 280 -5.82 -11.26 -16.06
CA LEU A 280 -5.01 -11.30 -14.85
C LEU A 280 -3.53 -11.45 -15.18
N VAL A 281 -2.68 -10.73 -14.47
CA VAL A 281 -1.23 -10.96 -14.54
C VAL A 281 -0.91 -12.28 -13.84
N ALA A 282 -0.11 -13.12 -14.49
CA ALA A 282 0.29 -14.44 -13.99
C ALA A 282 1.79 -14.51 -13.64
N PRO A 283 2.22 -13.92 -12.51
CA PRO A 283 3.62 -13.98 -12.08
C PRO A 283 4.05 -15.41 -11.73
N GLN A 284 5.31 -15.74 -12.04
CA GLN A 284 5.84 -17.09 -11.94
C GLN A 284 6.74 -17.34 -10.71
N ASP A 285 7.00 -16.30 -9.91
CA ASP A 285 7.77 -16.35 -8.68
C ASP A 285 7.37 -15.19 -7.76
N THR A 286 7.81 -15.23 -6.49
CA THR A 286 7.41 -14.26 -5.46
C THR A 286 7.96 -12.85 -5.72
N GLU A 287 9.12 -12.74 -6.38
CA GLU A 287 9.71 -11.46 -6.76
C GLU A 287 8.88 -10.76 -7.85
N GLN A 288 8.41 -11.53 -8.84
CA GLN A 288 7.49 -11.04 -9.87
C GLN A 288 6.17 -10.56 -9.27
N VAL A 289 5.62 -11.31 -8.29
CA VAL A 289 4.41 -10.88 -7.56
C VAL A 289 4.67 -9.54 -6.89
N LEU A 290 5.73 -9.44 -6.08
CA LEU A 290 6.06 -8.21 -5.36
C LEU A 290 6.22 -7.00 -6.30
N ARG A 291 6.99 -7.15 -7.38
CA ARG A 291 7.19 -6.09 -8.37
C ARG A 291 5.88 -5.63 -8.99
N LYS A 292 4.97 -6.58 -9.31
CA LYS A 292 3.68 -6.26 -9.90
C LYS A 292 2.72 -5.60 -8.91
N VAL A 293 2.76 -6.00 -7.64
CA VAL A 293 2.05 -5.32 -6.55
C VAL A 293 2.58 -3.90 -6.37
N GLU A 294 3.90 -3.70 -6.32
CA GLU A 294 4.54 -2.38 -6.22
C GLU A 294 4.15 -1.46 -7.39
N GLU A 295 4.20 -1.97 -8.61
CA GLU A 295 3.84 -1.24 -9.84
C GLU A 295 2.36 -0.82 -9.81
N GLN A 296 1.45 -1.77 -9.62
CA GLN A 296 0.01 -1.51 -9.60
C GLN A 296 -0.39 -0.56 -8.46
N PHE A 297 0.09 -0.81 -7.24
CA PHE A 297 -0.18 0.08 -6.13
C PHE A 297 0.41 1.48 -6.34
N GLY A 298 1.62 1.58 -6.88
CA GLY A 298 2.26 2.85 -7.21
C GLY A 298 1.44 3.65 -8.23
N GLU A 299 0.96 3.01 -9.30
CA GLU A 299 0.12 3.65 -10.30
C GLU A 299 -1.22 4.13 -9.75
N MET A 300 -1.94 3.25 -9.04
CA MET A 300 -3.21 3.59 -8.38
C MET A 300 -3.03 4.76 -7.41
N PHE A 301 -2.01 4.69 -6.55
CA PHE A 301 -1.76 5.72 -5.55
C PHE A 301 -1.41 7.08 -6.15
N MET A 302 -0.69 7.12 -7.28
CA MET A 302 -0.26 8.37 -7.91
C MET A 302 -1.30 9.00 -8.84
N ARG A 303 -2.26 8.22 -9.36
CA ARG A 303 -3.36 8.75 -10.20
C ARG A 303 -4.50 9.37 -9.38
N GLY A 304 -4.61 9.00 -8.11
CA GLY A 304 -5.86 9.14 -7.37
C GLY A 304 -6.60 7.81 -7.41
N MET A 305 -7.22 7.46 -6.30
CA MET A 305 -7.87 6.18 -6.05
C MET A 305 -9.39 6.41 -6.11
N ASP A 306 -9.98 6.19 -7.29
CA ASP A 306 -11.44 6.17 -7.48
C ASP A 306 -12.06 4.88 -6.92
#